data_AF-A0A6J0JK16-F1
#
_entry.id   AF-A0A6J0JK16-F1
#
_cell.length_a   1.000
_cell.length_b   1.000
_cell.length_c   1.000
_cell.angle_alpha   90.00
_cell.angle_beta   90.00
_cell.angle_gamma   90.00
#
_symmetry.space_group_name_H-M   'P 1'
#
loop_
_entity.id
_entity.type
_entity.pdbx_description
1 polymer ?
#
loop_
_entity_poly.entity_id
_entity_poly.type
_entity_poly.pdbx_seq_one_letter_code
_entity_poly.pdbx_strand_id
1 'polypeptide(L)'
;MVFCEVGSCITASFWQDNWTSLGPLIDLVGETGPQVTGLSINAVVADALTSDGWWLDRSRSGNPIITLLKACLPSAQALIMSEVDDKYGWYPVAGRGTGIFSTSETWKVLHPDQSSVVWHKAVWFTGRIPKHAFISWVAARNRMITRDRLISWGLTVPSDCVLCTGHNENRHHLFFDCAFSHQVWSHFLTRMNVVAPRDFDAVLR
;
A
#
# COMPACT_ATOMS: atom_id res chain seq x y z
N MET A 1 -4.61 2.34 -11.50
CA MET A 1 -4.84 3.71 -12.00
C MET A 1 -5.91 3.64 -13.08
N VAL A 2 -6.86 4.57 -13.06
CA VAL A 2 -7.86 4.71 -14.13
C VAL A 2 -7.27 5.63 -15.19
N PHE A 3 -7.46 5.28 -16.45
CA PHE A 3 -7.02 6.02 -17.62
C PHE A 3 -8.22 6.22 -18.55
N CYS A 4 -8.36 7.39 -19.13
CA CYS A 4 -9.43 7.69 -20.07
C CYS A 4 -8.85 7.84 -21.49
N GLU A 5 -9.23 6.93 -22.37
CA GLU A 5 -9.03 7.07 -23.81
C GLU A 5 -10.09 8.02 -24.35
N VAL A 6 -9.68 9.27 -24.58
CA VAL A 6 -10.57 10.32 -25.08
C VAL A 6 -10.96 10.06 -26.54
N GLY A 7 -12.27 10.13 -26.79
CA GLY A 7 -12.89 10.10 -28.11
C GLY A 7 -13.69 11.38 -28.31
N SER A 8 -15.00 11.34 -28.05
CA SER A 8 -15.94 12.46 -28.18
C SER A 8 -15.69 13.57 -27.17
N CYS A 9 -14.88 13.31 -26.13
CA CYS A 9 -14.42 14.27 -25.13
C CYS A 9 -15.51 14.85 -24.23
N ILE A 10 -16.75 14.33 -24.29
CA ILE A 10 -17.90 14.87 -23.57
C ILE A 10 -18.06 14.28 -22.16
N THR A 11 -17.37 13.18 -21.84
CA THR A 11 -17.46 12.56 -20.50
C THR A 11 -16.16 12.68 -19.72
N ALA A 12 -15.01 12.69 -20.41
CA ALA A 12 -13.71 12.85 -19.79
C ALA A 12 -13.58 14.21 -19.09
N SER A 13 -13.32 14.21 -17.79
CA SER A 13 -13.00 15.43 -17.05
C SER A 13 -11.65 15.97 -17.51
N PHE A 14 -11.60 17.25 -17.90
CA PHE A 14 -10.35 17.87 -18.34
C PHE A 14 -9.28 17.84 -17.23
N TRP A 15 -9.68 18.09 -15.99
CA TRP A 15 -8.77 18.27 -14.86
C TRP A 15 -8.49 16.99 -14.07
N GLN A 16 -9.52 16.16 -13.88
CA GLN A 16 -9.49 15.06 -12.89
C GLN A 16 -9.17 13.72 -13.51
N ASP A 17 -9.51 13.51 -14.78
CA ASP A 17 -9.22 12.25 -15.45
C ASP A 17 -7.80 12.25 -16.01
N ASN A 18 -7.17 11.07 -15.97
CA ASN A 18 -5.90 10.85 -16.64
C ASN A 18 -6.16 10.47 -18.10
N TRP A 19 -6.21 11.46 -18.98
CA TRP A 19 -6.41 11.27 -20.42
C TRP A 19 -5.20 11.65 -21.28
N THR A 20 -4.17 12.25 -20.68
CA THR A 20 -2.91 12.64 -21.34
C THR A 20 -1.76 11.66 -21.10
N SER A 21 -2.00 10.59 -20.33
CA SER A 21 -0.99 9.64 -19.81
C SER A 21 0.02 10.26 -18.83
N LEU A 22 -0.14 11.54 -18.48
CA LEU A 22 0.69 12.26 -17.50
C LEU A 22 0.07 12.27 -16.09
N GLY A 23 -1.09 11.62 -15.92
CA GLY A 23 -1.92 11.76 -14.72
C GLY A 23 -2.99 12.83 -14.88
N PRO A 24 -3.83 13.03 -13.86
CA PRO A 24 -4.76 14.15 -13.80
C PRO A 24 -4.02 15.49 -13.95
N LEU A 25 -4.48 16.35 -14.85
CA LEU A 25 -3.82 17.64 -15.07
C LEU A 25 -3.84 18.51 -13.81
N ILE A 26 -4.86 18.36 -12.95
CA ILE A 26 -4.95 19.07 -11.67
C ILE A 26 -3.79 18.76 -10.72
N ASP A 27 -3.24 17.54 -10.77
CA ASP A 27 -2.10 17.15 -9.93
C ASP A 27 -0.80 17.84 -10.40
N LEU A 28 -0.73 18.24 -11.67
CA LEU A 28 0.43 18.94 -12.25
C LEU A 28 0.39 20.45 -11.99
N VAL A 29 -0.80 21.06 -12.05
CA VAL A 29 -0.95 22.52 -11.97
C VAL A 29 -1.53 23.03 -10.64
N GLY A 30 -2.05 22.13 -9.81
CA GLY A 30 -2.74 22.44 -8.57
C GLY A 30 -4.06 23.19 -8.75
N GLU A 31 -4.71 23.55 -7.64
CA GLU A 31 -6.02 24.24 -7.62
C GLU A 31 -6.02 25.61 -8.33
N THR A 32 -4.83 26.20 -8.53
CA THR A 32 -4.66 27.46 -9.26
C THR A 32 -4.82 27.31 -10.78
N GLY A 33 -4.70 26.10 -11.32
CA GLY A 33 -4.81 25.84 -12.76
C GLY A 33 -6.14 26.28 -13.37
N PRO A 34 -7.29 25.80 -12.87
CA PRO A 34 -8.61 26.26 -13.30
C PRO A 34 -8.78 27.78 -13.20
N GLN A 35 -8.27 28.40 -12.13
CA GLN A 35 -8.39 29.84 -11.92
C GLN A 35 -7.59 30.65 -12.95
N VAL A 36 -6.35 30.22 -13.24
CA VAL A 36 -5.44 30.90 -14.18
C VAL A 36 -5.89 30.72 -15.63
N THR A 37 -6.46 29.55 -15.96
CA THR A 37 -6.90 29.23 -17.33
C THR A 37 -8.31 29.69 -17.64
N GLY A 38 -9.10 30.00 -16.61
CA GLY A 38 -10.51 30.39 -16.74
C GLY A 38 -11.45 29.23 -17.12
N LEU A 39 -10.96 27.99 -17.12
CA LEU A 39 -11.76 26.81 -17.39
C LEU A 39 -12.29 26.24 -16.07
N SER A 40 -13.59 25.93 -16.01
CA SER A 40 -14.24 25.36 -14.82
C SER A 40 -13.51 24.10 -14.33
N ILE A 41 -13.43 23.89 -13.01
CA ILE A 41 -12.88 22.66 -12.42
C ILE A 41 -13.67 21.40 -12.83
N ASN A 42 -14.95 21.57 -13.19
CA ASN A 42 -15.83 20.49 -13.64
C ASN A 42 -15.92 20.40 -15.17
N ALA A 43 -15.08 21.14 -15.90
CA ALA A 43 -15.09 21.12 -17.36
C ALA A 43 -14.71 19.74 -17.90
N VAL A 44 -15.36 19.34 -18.99
CA VAL A 44 -14.98 18.16 -19.76
C VAL A 44 -13.97 18.54 -20.84
N VAL A 45 -13.29 17.56 -21.45
CA VAL A 45 -12.27 17.82 -22.47
C VAL A 45 -12.86 18.55 -23.68
N ALA A 46 -14.13 18.31 -24.02
CA ALA A 46 -14.83 19.00 -25.10
C ALA A 46 -15.00 20.50 -24.84
N ASP A 47 -15.20 20.93 -23.58
CA ASP A 47 -15.33 22.36 -23.23
C ASP A 47 -14.02 23.14 -23.46
N ALA A 48 -12.90 22.43 -23.44
CA ALA A 48 -11.57 22.95 -23.72
C ALA A 48 -11.25 22.98 -25.23
N LEU A 49 -12.02 22.29 -26.07
CA LEU A 49 -11.79 22.22 -27.50
C LEU A 49 -12.52 23.34 -28.25
N THR A 50 -11.94 23.76 -29.36
CA THR A 50 -12.49 24.76 -30.28
C THR A 50 -12.31 24.25 -31.70
N SER A 51 -12.97 24.87 -32.70
CA SER A 51 -12.89 24.41 -34.10
C SER A 51 -11.45 24.29 -34.64
N ASP A 52 -10.54 25.12 -34.12
CA ASP A 52 -9.18 25.27 -34.65
C ASP A 52 -8.09 24.73 -33.70
N GLY A 53 -8.45 24.21 -32.51
CA GLY A 53 -7.48 23.75 -31.52
C GLY A 53 -7.94 23.89 -30.07
N TRP A 54 -6.99 23.92 -29.13
CA TRP A 54 -7.29 24.11 -27.71
C TRP A 54 -7.64 25.57 -27.42
N TRP A 55 -8.56 25.82 -26.49
CA TRP A 55 -8.89 27.19 -26.07
C TRP A 55 -7.67 28.00 -25.59
N LEU A 56 -6.68 27.31 -25.01
CA LEU A 56 -5.41 27.90 -24.56
C LEU A 56 -4.50 28.37 -25.69
N ASP A 57 -4.67 27.89 -26.92
CA ASP A 57 -3.83 28.29 -28.06
C ASP A 57 -4.02 29.77 -28.40
N ARG A 58 -5.17 30.35 -28.04
CA ARG A 58 -5.44 31.78 -28.15
C ARG A 58 -4.75 32.61 -27.06
N SER A 59 -4.39 32.00 -25.94
CA SER A 59 -3.71 32.70 -24.84
C SER A 59 -2.27 33.05 -25.22
N ARG A 60 -1.90 34.32 -24.99
CA ARG A 60 -0.54 34.88 -25.15
C ARG A 60 0.15 35.12 -23.81
N SER A 61 -0.44 34.65 -22.71
CA SER A 61 0.11 34.81 -21.37
C SER A 61 1.40 34.02 -21.20
N GLY A 62 2.40 34.64 -20.57
CA GLY A 62 3.66 33.98 -20.17
C GLY A 62 3.57 33.23 -18.85
N ASN A 63 2.36 32.96 -18.34
CA ASN A 63 2.18 32.24 -17.09
C ASN A 63 2.75 30.81 -17.21
N PRO A 64 3.55 30.34 -16.24
CA PRO A 64 4.17 29.01 -16.29
C PRO A 64 3.15 27.87 -16.35
N ILE A 65 1.99 28.01 -15.71
CA ILE A 65 0.91 27.01 -15.74
C ILE A 65 0.34 26.85 -17.16
N ILE A 66 0.08 27.97 -17.84
CA ILE A 66 -0.42 27.94 -19.22
C ILE A 66 0.62 27.32 -20.15
N THR A 67 1.90 27.61 -19.91
CA THR A 67 3.01 27.05 -20.69
C THR A 67 3.14 25.54 -20.47
N LEU A 68 3.04 25.08 -19.22
CA LEU A 68 3.05 23.67 -18.87
C LEU A 68 1.89 22.92 -19.53
N LEU A 69 0.66 23.44 -19.41
CA LEU A 69 -0.52 22.81 -20.01
C LEU A 69 -0.37 22.68 -21.53
N LYS A 70 0.12 23.71 -22.24
CA LYS A 70 0.38 23.62 -23.68
C LYS A 70 1.39 22.52 -24.04
N ALA A 71 2.37 22.26 -23.18
CA ALA A 71 3.33 21.17 -23.36
C ALA A 71 2.74 19.78 -23.07
N CYS A 72 1.75 19.69 -22.18
CA CYS A 72 1.10 18.43 -21.80
C CYS A 72 -0.02 18.00 -22.74
N LEU A 73 -0.63 18.93 -23.47
CA LEU A 73 -1.80 18.66 -24.31
C LEU A 73 -1.42 18.03 -25.66
N PRO A 74 -2.10 16.96 -26.09
CA PRO A 74 -1.88 16.35 -27.40
C PRO A 74 -2.46 17.22 -28.53
N SER A 75 -2.24 16.82 -29.79
CA SER A 75 -2.85 17.49 -30.94
C SER A 75 -4.39 17.43 -30.87
N ALA A 76 -5.04 18.60 -30.89
CA ALA A 76 -6.49 18.73 -30.81
C ALA A 76 -7.22 18.18 -32.05
N GLN A 77 -6.56 18.19 -33.23
CA GLN A 77 -7.19 17.79 -34.50
C GLN A 77 -7.73 16.36 -34.47
N ALA A 78 -7.02 15.44 -33.81
CA ALA A 78 -7.45 14.05 -33.69
C ALA A 78 -8.72 13.89 -32.81
N LEU A 79 -8.91 14.78 -31.84
CA LEU A 79 -10.02 14.73 -30.88
C LEU A 79 -11.27 15.39 -31.45
N ILE A 80 -11.13 16.54 -32.12
CA ILE A 80 -12.24 17.30 -32.71
C ILE A 80 -13.02 16.46 -33.74
N MET A 81 -12.37 15.53 -34.42
CA MET A 81 -12.96 14.71 -35.48
C MET A 81 -13.52 13.37 -34.98
N SER A 82 -13.41 13.06 -33.68
CA SER A 82 -13.80 11.75 -33.15
C SER A 82 -15.27 11.73 -32.74
N GLU A 83 -16.03 10.81 -33.32
CA GLU A 83 -17.43 10.51 -32.93
C GLU A 83 -17.52 9.30 -31.98
N VAL A 84 -16.38 8.73 -31.56
CA VAL A 84 -16.35 7.54 -30.71
C VAL A 84 -16.46 7.97 -29.25
N ASP A 85 -17.27 7.28 -28.44
CA ASP A 85 -17.36 7.55 -27.01
C ASP A 85 -16.01 7.42 -26.29
N ASP A 86 -15.81 8.24 -25.25
CA ASP A 86 -14.66 8.12 -24.35
C ASP A 86 -14.69 6.75 -23.64
N LYS A 87 -13.51 6.14 -23.45
CA LYS A 87 -13.39 4.81 -22.82
C LYS A 87 -12.50 4.86 -21.60
N TYR A 88 -13.01 4.37 -20.48
CA TYR A 88 -12.23 4.25 -19.25
C TYR A 88 -11.60 2.86 -19.16
N GLY A 89 -10.27 2.85 -19.13
CA GLY A 89 -9.45 1.68 -18.87
C GLY A 89 -8.90 1.69 -17.44
N TRP A 90 -8.70 0.50 -16.86
CA TRP A 90 -8.00 0.34 -15.60
C TRP A 90 -6.67 -0.39 -15.80
N TYR A 91 -5.60 0.19 -15.24
CA TYR A 91 -4.24 -0.34 -15.33
C TYR A 91 -3.62 -0.42 -13.93
N PRO A 92 -3.21 -1.62 -13.45
CA PRO A 92 -2.59 -1.78 -12.14
C PRO A 92 -1.30 -0.95 -12.01
N VAL A 93 -0.52 -0.88 -13.09
CA VAL A 93 0.69 -0.06 -13.22
C VAL A 93 0.60 0.70 -14.55
N ALA A 94 1.11 1.93 -14.60
CA ALA A 94 1.08 2.73 -15.83
C ALA A 94 1.69 1.94 -17.00
N GLY A 95 0.95 1.82 -18.10
CA GLY A 95 1.38 1.09 -19.29
C GLY A 95 1.42 -0.45 -19.17
N ARG A 96 0.96 -1.04 -18.05
CA ARG A 96 0.83 -2.51 -17.91
C ARG A 96 -0.56 -2.89 -17.44
N GLY A 97 -1.27 -3.68 -18.25
CA GLY A 97 -2.57 -4.22 -17.93
C GLY A 97 -3.39 -4.52 -19.18
N THR A 98 -4.60 -5.04 -18.97
CA THR A 98 -5.55 -5.38 -20.04
C THR A 98 -6.57 -4.28 -20.30
N GLY A 99 -6.48 -3.15 -19.58
CA GLY A 99 -7.50 -2.10 -19.58
C GLY A 99 -8.79 -2.49 -18.84
N ILE A 100 -8.93 -3.73 -18.39
CA ILE A 100 -10.10 -4.25 -17.70
C ILE A 100 -9.85 -4.21 -16.18
N PHE A 101 -10.84 -3.72 -15.44
CA PHE A 101 -10.79 -3.70 -13.99
C PHE A 101 -10.71 -5.12 -13.40
N SER A 102 -9.80 -5.31 -12.44
CA SER A 102 -9.69 -6.54 -11.68
C SER A 102 -9.54 -6.24 -10.19
N THR A 103 -10.42 -6.81 -9.38
CA THR A 103 -10.36 -6.69 -7.92
C THR A 103 -9.10 -7.34 -7.34
N SER A 104 -8.66 -8.47 -7.91
CA SER A 104 -7.48 -9.20 -7.44
C SER A 104 -6.18 -8.44 -7.75
N GLU A 105 -6.08 -7.84 -8.92
CA GLU A 105 -4.92 -7.00 -9.27
C GLU A 105 -4.93 -5.68 -8.49
N THR A 106 -6.11 -5.09 -8.27
CA THR A 106 -6.27 -3.91 -7.39
C THR A 106 -5.77 -4.22 -5.99
N TRP A 107 -6.11 -5.38 -5.43
CA TRP A 107 -5.64 -5.81 -4.12
C TRP A 107 -4.11 -5.88 -4.05
N LYS A 108 -3.46 -6.48 -5.05
CA LYS A 108 -1.99 -6.59 -5.12
C LYS A 108 -1.30 -5.23 -5.20
N VAL A 109 -1.87 -4.28 -5.94
CA VAL A 109 -1.34 -2.91 -6.04
C VAL A 109 -1.46 -2.17 -4.70
N LEU A 110 -2.61 -2.30 -4.03
CA LEU A 110 -2.83 -1.68 -2.71
C LEU A 110 -2.01 -2.35 -1.59
N HIS A 111 -1.68 -3.63 -1.76
CA HIS A 111 -0.94 -4.43 -0.79
C HIS A 111 0.28 -5.08 -1.46
N PRO A 112 1.33 -4.29 -1.76
CA PRO A 112 2.53 -4.83 -2.35
C PRO A 112 3.13 -5.91 -1.44
N ASP A 113 3.67 -6.96 -2.06
CA ASP A 113 4.29 -8.06 -1.33
C ASP A 113 5.42 -7.52 -0.44
N GLN A 114 5.33 -7.83 0.86
CA GLN A 114 6.38 -7.49 1.81
C GLN A 114 7.56 -8.46 1.65
N SER A 115 8.76 -8.00 2.02
CA SER A 115 9.93 -8.87 2.10
C SER A 115 9.62 -10.10 2.95
N SER A 116 9.93 -11.29 2.43
CA SER A 116 9.75 -12.53 3.17
C SER A 116 10.59 -12.51 4.44
N VAL A 117 9.95 -12.83 5.57
CA VAL A 117 10.63 -12.95 6.87
C VAL A 117 11.29 -14.31 6.97
N VAL A 118 12.52 -14.36 7.50
CA VAL A 118 13.32 -15.60 7.60
C VAL A 118 12.54 -16.72 8.29
N TRP A 119 11.78 -16.36 9.32
CA TRP A 119 11.04 -17.27 10.18
C TRP A 119 9.73 -17.83 9.61
N HIS A 120 9.29 -17.40 8.41
CA HIS A 120 7.98 -17.80 7.90
C HIS A 120 7.86 -19.33 7.74
N LYS A 121 8.94 -20.03 7.37
CA LYS A 121 8.93 -21.50 7.20
C LYS A 121 8.83 -22.23 8.53
N ALA A 122 9.46 -21.72 9.58
CA ALA A 122 9.36 -22.29 10.93
C ALA A 122 7.93 -22.22 11.48
N VAL A 123 7.17 -21.19 11.10
CA VAL A 123 5.80 -20.96 11.58
C VAL A 123 4.74 -21.59 10.65
N TRP A 124 4.89 -21.46 9.34
CA TRP A 124 3.88 -21.76 8.33
C TRP A 124 4.22 -23.01 7.48
N PHE A 125 4.74 -24.07 8.09
CA PHE A 125 5.04 -25.34 7.41
C PHE A 125 3.80 -26.22 7.14
N THR A 126 3.93 -27.19 6.25
CA THR A 126 2.88 -28.18 5.92
C THR A 126 2.66 -29.15 7.10
N GLY A 127 1.42 -29.39 7.48
CA GLY A 127 1.09 -30.27 8.63
C GLY A 127 1.17 -29.59 10.00
N ARG A 128 1.38 -28.27 10.04
CA ARG A 128 1.33 -27.48 11.27
C ARG A 128 -0.05 -27.55 11.94
N ILE A 129 -0.07 -27.54 13.26
CA ILE A 129 -1.30 -27.35 14.04
C ILE A 129 -1.63 -25.85 14.04
N PRO A 130 -2.81 -25.42 13.53
CA PRO A 130 -3.12 -23.99 13.37
C PRO A 130 -2.98 -23.16 14.65
N LYS A 131 -3.41 -23.71 15.80
CA LYS A 131 -3.27 -23.05 17.11
C LYS A 131 -1.81 -22.77 17.46
N HIS A 132 -0.92 -23.74 17.26
CA HIS A 132 0.51 -23.58 17.59
C HIS A 132 1.21 -22.66 16.60
N ALA A 133 0.86 -22.75 15.32
CA ALA A 133 1.37 -21.82 14.30
C ALA A 133 1.00 -20.37 14.61
N PHE A 134 -0.26 -20.11 15.01
CA PHE A 134 -0.70 -18.78 15.41
C PHE A 134 0.06 -18.26 16.63
N ILE A 135 0.18 -19.06 17.69
CA ILE A 135 0.94 -18.66 18.90
C ILE A 135 2.41 -18.40 18.55
N SER A 136 3.03 -19.26 17.73
CA SER A 136 4.42 -19.12 17.28
C SER A 136 4.61 -17.85 16.43
N TRP A 137 3.65 -17.53 15.56
CA TRP A 137 3.64 -16.29 14.78
C TRP A 137 3.60 -15.05 15.68
N VAL A 138 2.72 -15.03 16.67
CA VAL A 138 2.61 -13.94 17.65
C VAL A 138 3.91 -13.82 18.45
N ALA A 139 4.51 -14.93 18.87
CA ALA A 139 5.79 -14.95 19.57
C ALA A 139 6.94 -14.44 18.67
N ALA A 140 7.02 -14.88 17.41
CA ALA A 140 8.04 -14.47 16.45
C ALA A 140 8.00 -12.96 16.17
N ARG A 141 6.80 -12.38 16.09
CA ARG A 141 6.62 -10.92 15.91
C ARG A 141 6.84 -10.11 17.18
N ASN A 142 7.23 -10.75 18.29
CA ASN A 142 7.25 -10.15 19.61
C ASN A 142 5.91 -9.48 19.94
N ARG A 143 4.75 -10.09 19.62
CA ARG A 143 3.41 -9.52 19.79
C ARG A 143 2.57 -10.18 20.90
N MET A 144 3.18 -11.00 21.76
CA MET A 144 2.47 -11.62 22.89
C MET A 144 2.02 -10.59 23.93
N ILE A 145 0.88 -10.85 24.55
CA ILE A 145 0.34 -10.02 25.64
C ILE A 145 1.05 -10.41 26.93
N THR A 146 2.17 -9.76 27.18
CA THR A 146 3.07 -9.96 28.31
C THR A 146 2.96 -8.77 29.26
N ARG A 147 3.29 -8.92 30.55
CA ARG A 147 3.10 -7.82 31.52
C ARG A 147 3.91 -6.57 31.16
N ASP A 148 5.13 -6.70 30.65
CA ASP A 148 5.90 -5.57 30.09
C ASP A 148 5.12 -4.79 29.01
N ARG A 149 4.45 -5.51 28.09
CA ARG A 149 3.59 -4.89 27.07
C ARG A 149 2.34 -4.25 27.67
N LEU A 150 1.66 -4.90 28.60
CA LEU A 150 0.49 -4.32 29.27
C LEU A 150 0.85 -3.03 30.00
N ILE A 151 1.99 -3.00 30.70
CA ILE A 151 2.52 -1.81 31.36
C ILE A 151 2.85 -0.72 30.33
N SER A 152 3.44 -1.08 29.17
CA SER A 152 3.71 -0.12 28.09
C SER A 152 2.44 0.54 27.51
N TRP A 153 1.28 -0.11 27.67
CA TRP A 153 -0.03 0.44 27.29
C TRP A 153 -0.68 1.28 28.41
N GLY A 154 0.00 1.45 29.55
CA GLY A 154 -0.48 2.23 30.68
C GLY A 154 -1.39 1.45 31.63
N LEU A 155 -1.49 0.12 31.52
CA LEU A 155 -2.25 -0.68 32.47
C LEU A 155 -1.47 -0.87 33.78
N THR A 156 -2.16 -0.70 34.91
CA THR A 156 -1.61 -0.99 36.24
C THR A 156 -1.69 -2.49 36.51
N VAL A 157 -0.65 -3.23 36.11
CA VAL A 157 -0.48 -4.66 36.41
C VAL A 157 0.89 -4.90 37.06
N PRO A 158 1.03 -5.93 37.93
CA PRO A 158 2.35 -6.27 38.48
C PRO A 158 3.31 -6.65 37.36
N SER A 159 4.58 -6.26 37.46
CA SER A 159 5.59 -6.55 36.43
C SER A 159 6.14 -7.97 36.50
N ASP A 160 6.03 -8.64 37.65
CA ASP A 160 6.67 -9.94 37.91
C ASP A 160 6.16 -11.03 36.96
N CYS A 161 6.97 -12.05 36.70
CA CYS A 161 6.57 -13.22 35.94
C CYS A 161 5.61 -14.10 36.75
N VAL A 162 4.46 -14.45 36.18
CA VAL A 162 3.47 -15.33 36.86
C VAL A 162 4.05 -16.71 37.16
N LEU A 163 4.99 -17.18 36.35
CA LEU A 163 5.51 -18.54 36.42
C LEU A 163 6.61 -18.72 37.49
N CYS A 164 7.50 -17.74 37.63
CA CYS A 164 8.64 -17.85 38.56
C CYS A 164 8.70 -16.77 39.64
N THR A 165 7.85 -15.74 39.57
CA THR A 165 7.71 -14.63 40.54
C THR A 165 8.98 -13.86 40.94
N GLY A 166 10.14 -14.16 40.35
CA GLY A 166 11.44 -13.55 40.70
C GLY A 166 12.03 -12.57 39.68
N HIS A 167 11.39 -12.39 38.50
CA HIS A 167 11.87 -11.50 37.44
C HIS A 167 10.68 -10.88 36.70
N ASN A 168 10.88 -9.77 35.99
CA ASN A 168 9.83 -9.14 35.18
C ASN A 168 9.41 -10.02 33.99
N GLU A 169 8.11 -10.12 33.74
CA GLU A 169 7.57 -10.85 32.61
C GLU A 169 7.80 -10.09 31.31
N ASN A 170 8.54 -10.71 30.41
CA ASN A 170 8.64 -10.31 29.01
C ASN A 170 8.72 -11.57 28.14
N ARG A 171 8.63 -11.40 26.81
CA ARG A 171 8.70 -12.52 25.87
C ARG A 171 9.96 -13.38 26.04
N HIS A 172 11.14 -12.77 26.18
CA HIS A 172 12.40 -13.52 26.23
C HIS A 172 12.50 -14.32 27.54
N HIS A 173 12.19 -13.66 28.65
CA HIS A 173 12.14 -14.29 29.96
C HIS A 173 11.17 -15.48 29.98
N LEU A 174 9.93 -15.30 29.50
CA LEU A 174 8.93 -16.37 29.50
C LEU A 174 9.36 -17.64 28.77
N PHE A 175 10.18 -17.53 27.72
CA PHE A 175 10.57 -18.69 26.92
C PHE A 175 11.95 -19.25 27.26
N PHE A 176 12.90 -18.43 27.70
CA PHE A 176 14.30 -18.84 27.82
C PHE A 176 14.88 -18.65 29.23
N ASP A 177 14.65 -17.49 29.87
CA ASP A 177 15.29 -17.21 31.16
C ASP A 177 14.47 -17.70 32.37
N CYS A 178 13.17 -17.94 32.19
CA CYS A 178 12.29 -18.33 33.28
C CYS A 178 12.65 -19.73 33.79
N ALA A 179 12.87 -19.83 35.12
CA ALA A 179 13.21 -21.09 35.78
C ALA A 179 12.16 -22.20 35.53
N PHE A 180 10.88 -21.82 35.46
CA PHE A 180 9.80 -22.76 35.11
C PHE A 180 9.95 -23.27 33.68
N SER A 181 10.11 -22.36 32.71
CA SER A 181 10.26 -22.72 31.30
C SER A 181 11.53 -23.54 31.05
N HIS A 182 12.61 -23.26 31.77
CA HIS A 182 13.83 -24.08 31.74
C HIS A 182 13.57 -25.54 32.15
N GLN A 183 12.74 -25.77 33.17
CA GLN A 183 12.35 -27.13 33.58
C GLN A 183 11.54 -27.82 32.48
N VAL A 184 10.62 -27.09 31.83
CA VAL A 184 9.83 -27.61 30.69
C VAL A 184 10.75 -28.01 29.53
N TRP A 185 11.66 -27.12 29.11
CA TRP A 185 12.64 -27.43 28.07
C TRP A 185 13.50 -28.63 28.42
N SER A 186 14.05 -28.65 29.64
CA SER A 186 14.89 -29.75 30.12
C SER A 186 14.16 -31.09 30.07
N HIS A 187 12.88 -31.11 30.46
CA HIS A 187 12.07 -32.33 30.44
C HIS A 187 11.95 -32.96 29.05
N PHE A 188 11.67 -32.15 28.02
CA PHE A 188 11.50 -32.64 26.65
C PHE A 188 12.83 -32.87 25.92
N LEU A 189 13.78 -31.94 26.07
CA LEU A 189 15.00 -31.94 25.26
C LEU A 189 16.05 -32.93 25.76
N THR A 190 16.09 -33.23 27.06
CA THR A 190 17.01 -34.25 27.60
C THR A 190 16.73 -35.62 26.99
N ARG A 191 15.46 -35.94 26.72
CA ARG A 191 15.08 -37.21 26.08
C ARG A 191 15.44 -37.27 24.60
N MET A 192 15.56 -36.12 23.95
CA MET A 192 15.88 -36.02 22.51
C MET A 192 17.36 -35.75 22.23
N ASN A 193 18.19 -35.57 23.28
CA ASN A 193 19.59 -35.16 23.17
C ASN A 193 19.78 -33.86 22.36
N VAL A 194 18.89 -32.89 22.56
CA VAL A 194 18.92 -31.57 21.89
C VAL A 194 19.22 -30.49 22.94
N VAL A 195 19.97 -29.46 22.55
CA VAL A 195 20.27 -28.33 23.43
C VAL A 195 19.10 -27.34 23.43
N ALA A 196 18.75 -26.82 24.61
CA ALA A 196 17.72 -25.79 24.72
C ALA A 196 18.10 -24.52 23.94
N PRO A 197 17.19 -23.98 23.12
CA PRO A 197 17.41 -22.70 22.47
C PRO A 197 17.59 -21.59 23.50
N ARG A 198 18.41 -20.58 23.16
CA ARG A 198 18.71 -19.44 24.04
C ARG A 198 17.94 -18.18 23.67
N ASP A 199 17.50 -18.09 22.42
CA ASP A 199 16.77 -16.94 21.91
C ASP A 199 15.84 -17.36 20.76
N PHE A 200 15.02 -16.42 20.30
CA PHE A 200 14.10 -16.65 19.19
C PHE A 200 14.84 -16.77 17.85
N ASP A 201 16.02 -16.18 17.68
CA ASP A 201 16.76 -16.25 16.41
C ASP A 201 17.33 -17.66 16.17
N ALA A 202 17.71 -18.36 17.23
CA ALA A 202 18.12 -19.76 17.18
C ALA A 202 16.96 -20.71 16.87
N VAL A 203 15.73 -20.36 17.26
CA VAL A 203 14.53 -21.19 17.03
C VAL A 203 13.90 -20.93 15.65
N LEU A 204 13.99 -19.70 15.17
CA LEU A 204 13.22 -19.22 14.03
C LEU A 204 14.02 -19.13 12.71
N ARG A 205 15.25 -19.66 12.69
CA ARG A 205 16.08 -19.79 11.47
C ARG A 205 15.71 -21.03 10.65
#